data_AF-A0A3E5FSS0-F1
#
_entry.id   AF-A0A3E5FSS0-F1
#
_cell.length_a   1.000
_cell.length_b   1.000
_cell.length_c   1.000
_cell.angle_alpha   90.00
_cell.angle_beta   90.00
_cell.angle_gamma   90.00
#
_symmetry.space_group_name_H-M   'P 1'
#
loop_
_entity.id
_entity.type
_entity.pdbx_description
1 polymer ?
#
loop_
_entity_poly.entity_id
_entity_poly.type
_entity_poly.pdbx_seq_one_letter_code
_entity_poly.pdbx_strand_id
1 'polypeptide(L)' 'MNFGQNLYNWFLSNAQSLVLLAIVVIGLYLGFKREFSKLIGFLVVSLVAVGLVFNADGVKDILLELFNKIIGA' A
#
# COMPACT_ATOMS: atom_id res chain seq x y z
N MET A 1 29.54 0.99 1.15
CA MET A 1 28.41 1.04 2.11
C MET A 1 27.15 0.62 1.37
N ASN A 2 26.40 -0.36 1.88
CA ASN A 2 25.19 -0.90 1.24
C ASN A 2 23.96 0.00 1.48
N PHE A 3 24.06 1.27 1.07
CA PHE A 3 23.01 2.28 1.28
C PHE A 3 21.66 1.83 0.70
N GLY A 4 21.63 1.34 -0.54
CA GLY A 4 20.40 0.93 -1.20
C GLY A 4 19.68 -0.23 -0.49
N GLN A 5 20.44 -1.18 0.04
CA GLN A 5 19.89 -2.34 0.75
C GLN A 5 19.35 -1.96 2.12
N ASN A 6 20.04 -1.04 2.81
CA ASN A 6 19.57 -0.48 4.08
C ASN A 6 18.29 0.34 3.89
N LEU A 7 18.20 1.13 2.81
CA LEU A 7 17.01 1.91 2.49
C LEU A 7 15.82 1.01 2.12
N TYR A 8 16.06 -0.04 1.34
CA TYR A 8 15.02 -1.01 0.98
C TYR A 8 14.45 -1.72 2.22
N ASN A 9 15.32 -2.19 3.11
CA ASN A 9 14.91 -2.85 4.35
C ASN A 9 14.18 -1.88 5.30
N TRP A 10 14.65 -0.63 5.39
CA TRP A 10 13.94 0.42 6.13
C TRP A 10 12.55 0.68 5.54
N PHE A 11 12.42 0.79 4.21
CA PHE A 11 11.13 1.05 3.58
C PHE A 11 10.14 -0.09 3.81
N LEU A 12 10.56 -1.35 3.60
CA LEU A 12 9.70 -2.51 3.81
C LEU A 12 9.22 -2.64 5.25
N SER A 13 10.13 -2.45 6.23
CA SER A 13 9.78 -2.53 7.65
C SER A 13 8.85 -1.39 8.11
N ASN A 14 8.79 -0.28 7.38
CA ASN A 14 7.94 0.87 7.70
C ASN A 14 6.74 1.06 6.75
N ALA A 15 6.58 0.20 5.74
CA ALA A 15 5.60 0.39 4.67
C ALA A 15 4.17 0.52 5.21
N GLN A 16 3.80 -0.30 6.20
CA GLN A 16 2.48 -0.27 6.82
C GLN A 16 2.19 1.08 7.49
N SER A 17 3.08 1.54 8.37
CA SER A 17 2.95 2.81 9.09
C SER A 17 2.98 4.01 8.15
N LEU A 18 3.82 3.96 7.11
CA LEU A 18 3.92 5.02 6.10
C LEU A 18 2.64 5.16 5.28
N VAL A 19 2.03 4.04 4.87
CA VAL A 19 0.78 4.03 4.10
C VAL A 19 -0.37 4.58 4.95
N LEU A 20 -0.48 4.20 6.23
CA LEU A 20 -1.48 4.76 7.13
C LEU A 20 -1.32 6.27 7.28
N LEU A 21 -0.09 6.74 7.51
CA LEU A 21 0.20 8.17 7.65
C LEU A 21 -0.15 8.93 6.38
N ALA A 22 0.22 8.41 5.20
CA ALA A 22 -0.14 9.01 3.93
C ALA A 22 -1.66 9.09 3.74
N ILE A 23 -2.40 8.05 4.15
CA ILE A 23 -3.86 8.04 4.06
C ILE A 23 -4.47 9.14 4.93
N VAL A 24 -4.00 9.28 6.17
CA VAL A 24 -4.48 10.31 7.10
C VAL A 24 -4.18 11.70 6.57
N VAL A 25 -2.95 11.97 6.11
CA VAL A 25 -2.56 13.28 5.59
C VAL A 25 -3.39 13.67 4.37
N ILE A 26 -3.57 12.77 3.41
CA ILE A 26 -4.35 13.03 2.19
C ILE A 26 -5.84 13.17 2.51
N GLY A 27 -6.38 12.33 3.41
CA GLY A 27 -7.77 12.41 3.85
C GLY A 27 -8.08 13.75 4.50
N LEU A 28 -7.20 14.23 5.38
CA LEU A 28 -7.31 15.56 6.00
C LEU A 28 -7.23 16.67 4.93
N TYR A 29 -6.27 16.59 4.02
CA TYR A 29 -6.12 17.58 2.94
C TYR A 29 -7.39 17.71 2.08
N LEU A 30 -7.95 16.58 1.63
CA LEU A 30 -9.17 16.55 0.83
C LEU A 30 -10.40 17.02 1.63
N GLY A 31 -10.46 16.67 2.93
CA GLY A 31 -11.48 17.14 3.85
C GLY A 31 -11.47 18.67 4.00
N PHE A 32 -10.29 19.27 4.21
CA PHE A 32 -10.14 20.72 4.32
C PHE A 32 -10.47 21.45 3.01
N LYS A 33 -10.10 20.88 1.87
CA LYS A 33 -10.40 21.46 0.55
C LYS A 33 -11.88 21.32 0.16
N ARG A 34 -12.68 20.59 0.94
CA ARG A 34 -14.11 20.30 0.71
C ARG A 34 -14.36 19.64 -0.65
N GLU A 35 -13.38 18.88 -1.17
CA GLU A 35 -13.48 18.12 -2.41
C GLU A 35 -14.15 16.75 -2.15
N PHE A 36 -15.41 16.75 -1.70
CA PHE A 36 -16.10 15.54 -1.23
C PHE A 36 -16.18 14.41 -2.27
N SER A 37 -16.33 14.75 -3.56
CA SER A 37 -16.32 13.76 -4.64
C SER A 37 -14.98 13.00 -4.71
N LYS A 38 -13.85 13.70 -4.54
CA LYS A 38 -12.52 13.09 -4.51
C LYS A 38 -12.26 12.36 -3.20
N LEU A 39 -12.83 12.82 -2.08
CA LEU A 39 -12.75 12.15 -0.78
C LEU A 39 -13.38 10.75 -0.83
N ILE A 40 -14.55 10.60 -1.44
CA ILE A 40 -15.24 9.30 -1.56
C ILE A 40 -14.41 8.33 -2.41
N GLY A 41 -13.92 8.79 -3.57
CA GLY A 41 -13.03 7.97 -4.41
C GLY A 41 -11.74 7.57 -3.67
N PHE A 42 -11.18 8.51 -2.91
CA PHE A 42 -10.00 8.27 -2.08
C PHE A 42 -10.25 7.24 -0.97
N LEU A 43 -11.41 7.25 -0.32
CA LEU A 43 -11.77 6.28 0.72
C LEU A 43 -11.82 4.84 0.19
N VAL A 44 -12.35 4.64 -1.02
CA VAL A 44 -12.38 3.30 -1.63
C VAL A 44 -10.96 2.80 -1.91
N VAL A 45 -10.12 3.65 -2.51
CA VAL A 45 -8.73 3.29 -2.84
C VAL A 45 -7.91 3.06 -1.57
N SER A 46 -8.10 3.87 -0.53
CA SER A 46 -7.35 3.74 0.72
C SER A 46 -7.70 2.46 1.47
N LEU A 47 -8.97 2.02 1.45
CA LEU A 47 -9.38 0.74 2.02
C LEU A 47 -8.70 -0.44 1.32
N VAL A 48 -8.64 -0.43 -0.02
CA VAL A 48 -7.94 -1.47 -0.78
C VAL A 48 -6.43 -1.46 -0.47
N ALA A 49 -5.81 -0.28 -0.44
CA ALA A 49 -4.39 -0.14 -0.11
C ALA A 49 -4.06 -0.66 1.30
N VAL A 50 -4.91 -0.37 2.28
CA VAL A 50 -4.77 -0.91 3.65
C VAL A 50 -4.89 -2.43 3.65
N GLY A 51 -5.90 -3.01 3.00
CA GLY A 51 -6.06 -4.46 2.93
C GLY A 51 -4.85 -5.17 2.30
N LEU A 52 -4.27 -4.59 1.26
CA LEU A 52 -3.09 -5.14 0.59
C LEU A 52 -1.81 -5.01 1.42
N VAL A 53 -1.58 -3.85 2.03
CA VAL A 53 -0.33 -3.57 2.77
C VAL A 53 -0.29 -4.33 4.10
N PHE A 54 -1.45 -4.55 4.74
CA PHE A 54 -1.53 -5.33 5.97
C PHE A 54 -1.44 -6.84 5.74
N ASN A 55 -1.66 -7.31 4.51
CA ASN A 55 -1.52 -8.71 4.12
C ASN A 55 -0.53 -8.87 2.95
N ALA A 56 0.62 -8.20 3.03
CA ALA A 56 1.62 -8.22 1.97
C ALA A 56 2.16 -9.63 1.68
N ASP A 57 2.32 -10.46 2.73
CA ASP A 57 2.78 -11.85 2.59
C ASP A 57 1.75 -12.72 1.86
N GLY A 58 0.46 -12.64 2.25
CA GLY A 58 -0.60 -13.38 1.54
C GLY A 58 -0.78 -12.93 0.09
N VAL A 59 -0.62 -11.64 -0.20
CA VAL A 59 -0.65 -11.13 -1.58
C VAL A 59 0.54 -11.66 -2.39
N LYS A 60 1.74 -11.69 -1.80
CA LYS A 60 2.93 -12.28 -2.44
C LYS A 60 2.71 -13.76 -2.77
N ASP A 61 2.14 -14.53 -1.85
CA ASP A 61 1.90 -15.96 -2.05
C ASP A 61 0.86 -16.22 -3.15
N ILE A 62 -0.24 -15.47 -3.18
CA ILE A 62 -1.25 -15.55 -4.26
C ILE A 62 -0.63 -15.17 -5.61
N LEU A 63 0.19 -14.11 -5.65
CA LEU A 63 0.86 -13.70 -6.87
C LEU A 63 1.85 -14.76 -7.37
N LEU A 64 2.59 -15.38 -6.46
CA LEU A 64 3.51 -16.49 -6.80
C LEU A 64 2.73 -17.71 -7.31
N GLU A 65 1.61 -18.05 -6.68
CA GLU A 65 0.75 -19.14 -7.13
C GLU A 65 0.19 -18.88 -8.53
N LEU A 66 -0.35 -17.67 -8.76
CA LEU A 66 -0.87 -17.26 -10.07
C LEU A 66 0.23 -17.25 -11.13
N PHE A 67 1.42 -16.72 -10.79
CA PHE A 67 2.57 -16.73 -11.67
C PHE A 67 2.94 -18.18 -12.04
N ASN A 68 3.16 -19.05 -11.06
CA ASN A 68 3.49 -20.46 -11.31
C ASN A 68 2.42 -21.18 -12.13
N LYS A 69 1.14 -20.85 -11.92
CA LYS A 69 0.00 -21.39 -12.69
C LYS A 69 -0.06 -20.89 -14.14
N ILE A 70 0.37 -19.65 -14.41
CA ILE A 70 0.41 -19.06 -15.76
C ILE A 70 1.63 -19.53 -16.54
N ILE A 71 2.79 -19.58 -15.88
CA ILE A 71 4.08 -19.87 -16.50
C ILE A 71 4.24 -21.39 -16.72
N GLY A 72 3.46 -22.19 -16.00
CA GLY A 72 3.50 -23.64 -16.09
C GLY A 72 4.75 -24.18 -15.41
N ALA A 73 4.59 -24.62 -14.16
CA ALA A 73 5.23 -25.88 -13.84
C ALA A 73 4.69 -26.98 -14.77
#